data_AF-A0A0L7KSY3-F1
#
_entry.id   AF-A0A0L7KSY3-F1
#
_cell.length_a   1.000
_cell.length_b   1.000
_cell.length_c   1.000
_cell.angle_alpha   90.00
_cell.angle_beta   90.00
_cell.angle_gamma   90.00
#
_symmetry.space_group_name_H-M   'P 1'
#
loop_
_entity.id
_entity.type
_entity.pdbx_description
1 polymer ?
#
loop_
_entity_poly.entity_id
_entity_poly.type
_entity_poly.pdbx_seq_one_letter_code
_entity_poly.pdbx_strand_id
1 'polypeptide(L)'
;MVQATAESVKDVIGSCLSRDISALYLPILEHSHRRLLRHVARVVEGAFTELEEYSGGLAKSVYKISKLLSKEMKLWRQKVLDTFSAIQKPVEEFPEPPNLDCIVALEISKQLERGDVNSAFEQALGAADLSLVMAACHGATAHGSAFAPRCHLRQHVLLALLQQLSTDMLHDTQLKCRYLEDAIINLDPANPATRAHLPLVVGEVRKHLSKFLAAYPSHAACRRMSLIIMAADNLLK
;
A
#
# COMPACT_ATOMS: atom_id res chain seq x y z
N MET A 1 -41.09 76.15 25.51
CA MET A 1 -40.55 76.97 24.40
C MET A 1 -39.12 76.57 24.04
N VAL A 2 -38.19 76.52 25.00
CA VAL A 2 -36.76 76.15 24.77
C VAL A 2 -36.59 74.75 24.15
N GLN A 3 -37.41 73.78 24.54
CA GLN A 3 -37.33 72.40 24.04
C GLN A 3 -37.76 72.27 22.56
N ALA A 4 -38.82 72.98 22.16
CA ALA A 4 -39.29 73.02 20.77
C ALA A 4 -38.28 73.70 19.84
N THR A 5 -37.59 74.75 20.32
CA THR A 5 -36.51 75.39 19.56
C THR A 5 -35.27 74.49 19.43
N ALA A 6 -34.95 73.69 20.44
CA ALA A 6 -33.84 72.75 20.38
C ALA A 6 -34.10 71.60 19.38
N GLU A 7 -35.34 71.08 19.36
CA GLU A 7 -35.77 70.05 18.39
C GLU A 7 -35.73 70.59 16.96
N SER A 8 -36.23 71.82 16.74
CA SER A 8 -36.20 72.45 15.41
C SER A 8 -34.77 72.69 14.90
N VAL A 9 -33.85 73.14 15.77
CA VAL A 9 -32.44 73.32 15.40
C VAL A 9 -31.77 71.98 15.08
N LYS A 10 -32.09 70.93 15.84
CA LYS A 10 -31.57 69.58 15.59
C LYS A 10 -32.04 69.03 14.25
N ASP A 11 -33.31 69.26 13.87
CA ASP A 11 -33.85 68.84 12.58
C ASP A 11 -33.23 69.61 11.41
N VAL A 12 -32.99 70.92 11.57
CA VAL A 12 -32.32 71.73 10.54
C VAL A 12 -30.88 71.28 10.37
N ILE A 13 -30.13 71.08 11.45
CA ILE A 13 -28.75 70.58 11.38
C ILE A 13 -28.71 69.18 10.77
N GLY A 14 -29.62 68.29 11.18
CA GLY A 14 -29.72 66.93 10.66
C GLY A 14 -30.06 66.89 9.16
N SER A 15 -30.98 67.73 8.71
CA SER A 15 -31.37 67.81 7.29
C SER A 15 -30.26 68.44 6.42
N CYS A 16 -29.55 69.46 6.92
CA CYS A 16 -28.40 70.02 6.23
C CYS A 16 -27.26 68.99 6.11
N LEU A 17 -26.90 68.33 7.21
CA LEU A 17 -25.87 67.29 7.20
C LEU A 17 -26.24 66.12 6.29
N SER A 18 -27.48 65.63 6.36
CA SER A 18 -27.97 64.56 5.48
C SER A 18 -27.89 64.95 4.01
N ARG A 19 -28.28 66.18 3.68
CA ARG A 19 -28.20 66.72 2.32
C ARG A 19 -26.77 66.84 1.84
N ASP A 20 -25.86 67.35 2.67
CA ASP A 20 -24.46 67.54 2.30
C ASP A 20 -23.72 66.20 2.17
N ILE A 21 -23.98 65.24 3.08
CA ILE A 21 -23.45 63.87 2.98
C ILE A 21 -23.95 63.18 1.70
N SER A 22 -25.25 63.33 1.38
CA SER A 22 -25.84 62.71 0.20
C SER A 22 -25.37 63.37 -1.11
N ALA A 23 -25.20 64.70 -1.13
CA ALA A 23 -24.81 65.44 -2.32
C ALA A 23 -23.31 65.38 -2.61
N LEU A 24 -22.47 65.31 -1.57
CA LEU A 24 -21.01 65.40 -1.72
C LEU A 24 -20.30 64.06 -1.50
N TYR A 25 -20.59 63.35 -0.40
CA TYR A 25 -19.83 62.15 -0.04
C TYR A 25 -20.29 60.89 -0.77
N LEU A 26 -21.60 60.67 -0.87
CA LEU A 26 -22.20 59.52 -1.56
C LEU A 26 -21.69 59.35 -3.01
N PRO A 27 -21.70 60.39 -3.87
CA PRO A 27 -21.16 60.24 -5.22
C PRO A 27 -19.65 59.96 -5.21
N ILE A 28 -18.85 60.62 -4.37
CA ILE A 28 -17.40 60.37 -4.31
C ILE A 28 -17.11 58.91 -3.91
N LEU A 29 -17.86 58.39 -2.94
CA LEU A 29 -17.74 57.00 -2.48
C LEU A 29 -18.17 56.00 -3.57
N GLU A 30 -19.27 56.27 -4.28
CA GLU A 30 -19.69 55.44 -5.41
C GLU A 30 -18.66 55.43 -6.54
N HIS A 31 -18.05 56.59 -6.84
CA HIS A 31 -17.03 56.69 -7.88
C HIS A 31 -15.74 55.95 -7.48
N SER A 32 -15.33 56.04 -6.21
CA SER A 32 -14.14 55.33 -5.71
C SER A 32 -14.37 53.82 -5.69
N HIS A 33 -15.52 53.36 -5.20
CA HIS A 33 -15.91 51.94 -5.22
C HIS A 33 -16.02 51.39 -6.64
N ARG A 34 -16.64 52.12 -7.56
CA ARG A 34 -16.74 51.70 -8.97
C ARG A 34 -15.36 51.64 -9.65
N ARG A 35 -14.41 52.49 -9.23
CA ARG A 35 -13.03 52.44 -9.74
C ARG A 35 -12.25 51.26 -9.15
N LEU A 36 -12.40 51.00 -7.86
CA LEU A 36 -11.83 49.84 -7.18
C LEU A 36 -12.35 48.53 -7.77
N LEU A 37 -13.67 48.38 -7.91
CA LEU A 37 -14.29 47.20 -8.50
C LEU A 37 -13.81 46.96 -9.94
N ARG A 38 -13.72 48.01 -10.77
CA ARG A 38 -13.16 47.89 -12.12
C ARG A 38 -11.68 47.50 -12.13
N HIS A 39 -10.92 47.94 -11.14
CA HIS A 39 -9.50 47.58 -11.04
C HIS A 39 -9.34 46.13 -10.59
N VAL A 40 -10.07 45.71 -9.54
CA VAL A 40 -10.09 44.33 -9.06
C VAL A 40 -10.56 43.38 -10.16
N ALA A 41 -11.64 43.71 -10.86
CA ALA A 41 -12.13 42.90 -11.98
C ALA A 41 -11.06 42.70 -13.06
N ARG A 42 -10.35 43.77 -13.45
CA ARG A 42 -9.26 43.68 -14.44
C ARG A 42 -8.08 42.85 -13.98
N VAL A 43 -7.68 42.96 -12.70
CA VAL A 43 -6.57 42.17 -12.15
C VAL A 43 -6.95 40.69 -12.09
N VAL A 44 -8.18 40.39 -11.67
CA VAL A 44 -8.70 39.02 -11.60
C VAL A 44 -8.81 38.41 -12.99
N GLU A 45 -9.38 39.15 -13.96
CA GLU A 45 -9.50 38.69 -15.35
C GLU A 45 -8.12 38.44 -15.98
N GLY A 46 -7.15 39.33 -15.75
CA GLY A 46 -5.76 39.14 -16.18
C GLY A 46 -5.14 37.87 -15.58
N ALA A 47 -5.28 37.66 -14.27
CA ALA A 47 -4.77 36.47 -13.60
C ALA A 47 -5.43 35.17 -14.11
N PHE A 48 -6.72 35.20 -14.43
CA PHE A 48 -7.41 34.06 -15.05
C PHE A 48 -6.89 33.78 -16.47
N THR A 49 -6.66 34.81 -17.29
CA THR A 49 -6.10 34.62 -18.63
C THR A 49 -4.68 34.04 -18.60
N GLU A 50 -3.83 34.50 -17.67
CA GLU A 50 -2.49 33.92 -17.48
C GLU A 50 -2.58 32.45 -17.05
N LEU A 51 -3.47 32.13 -16.11
CA LEU A 51 -3.67 30.77 -15.63
C LEU A 51 -4.16 29.83 -16.76
N GLU A 52 -5.06 30.32 -17.61
CA GLU A 52 -5.55 29.56 -18.77
C GLU A 52 -4.42 29.26 -19.77
N GLU A 53 -3.55 30.24 -20.05
CA GLU A 53 -2.37 30.04 -20.90
C GLU A 53 -1.40 29.00 -20.31
N TYR A 54 -1.09 29.08 -19.01
CA TYR A 54 -0.24 28.09 -18.33
C TYR A 54 -0.84 26.68 -18.38
N SER A 55 -2.14 26.56 -18.11
CA SER A 55 -2.84 25.26 -18.16
C SER A 55 -2.84 24.66 -19.56
N GLY A 56 -3.02 25.48 -20.59
CA GLY A 56 -2.93 25.07 -22.00
C GLY A 56 -1.50 24.65 -22.39
N GLY A 57 -0.49 25.36 -21.90
CA GLY A 57 0.92 25.00 -22.07
C GLY A 57 1.28 23.66 -21.43
N LEU A 58 0.79 23.41 -20.21
CA LEU A 58 0.97 22.15 -19.50
C LEU A 58 0.28 21.00 -20.24
N ALA A 59 -0.98 21.17 -20.65
CA ALA A 59 -1.73 20.15 -21.40
C ALA A 59 -1.03 19.76 -22.71
N LYS A 60 -0.52 20.75 -23.46
CA LYS A 60 0.28 20.51 -24.68
C LYS A 60 1.57 19.74 -24.38
N SER A 61 2.26 20.09 -23.30
CA SER A 61 3.50 19.42 -22.88
C SER A 61 3.26 17.98 -22.45
N VAL A 62 2.22 17.74 -21.64
CA VAL A 62 1.78 16.41 -21.22
C VAL A 62 1.40 15.55 -22.42
N TYR A 63 0.66 16.10 -23.39
CA TYR A 63 0.33 15.39 -24.62
C TYR A 63 1.58 15.01 -25.44
N LYS A 64 2.55 15.92 -25.57
CA LYS A 64 3.83 15.63 -26.25
C LYS A 64 4.59 14.50 -25.55
N ILE A 65 4.70 14.54 -24.23
CA ILE A 65 5.38 13.50 -23.44
C ILE A 65 4.67 12.15 -23.60
N SER A 66 3.34 12.13 -23.48
CA SER A 66 2.53 10.93 -23.69
C SER A 66 2.74 10.32 -25.08
N LYS A 67 2.78 11.17 -26.12
CA LYS A 67 3.03 10.73 -27.50
C LYS A 67 4.43 10.17 -27.69
N LEU A 68 5.46 10.80 -27.10
CA LEU A 68 6.83 10.32 -27.15
C LEU A 68 6.98 8.97 -26.44
N LEU A 69 6.42 8.85 -25.24
CA LEU A 69 6.41 7.60 -24.47
C LEU A 69 5.70 6.47 -25.24
N SER A 70 4.56 6.76 -25.85
CA SER A 70 3.84 5.78 -26.68
C SER A 70 4.67 5.33 -27.88
N LYS A 71 5.45 6.23 -28.49
CA LYS A 71 6.34 5.90 -29.61
C LYS A 71 7.51 5.03 -29.15
N GLU A 72 8.16 5.39 -28.05
CA GLU A 72 9.24 4.60 -27.43
C GLU A 72 8.75 3.19 -27.06
N MET A 73 7.59 3.07 -26.42
CA MET A 73 7.01 1.77 -26.07
C MET A 73 6.72 0.90 -27.29
N LYS A 74 6.18 1.47 -28.38
CA LYS A 74 5.95 0.73 -29.62
C LYS A 74 7.25 0.23 -30.23
N LEU A 75 8.30 1.06 -30.18
CA LEU A 75 9.61 0.72 -30.70
C LEU A 75 10.29 -0.38 -29.85
N TRP A 76 10.19 -0.28 -28.53
CA TRP A 76 10.63 -1.32 -27.60
C TRP A 76 9.90 -2.64 -27.83
N ARG A 77 8.58 -2.59 -28.00
CA ARG A 77 7.77 -3.77 -28.31
C ARG A 77 8.22 -4.46 -29.60
N GLN A 78 8.51 -3.68 -30.64
CA GLN A 78 9.00 -4.24 -31.90
C GLN A 78 10.40 -4.84 -31.75
N LYS A 79 11.32 -4.14 -31.08
CA LYS A 79 12.67 -4.68 -30.80
C LYS A 79 12.62 -5.97 -30.00
N VAL A 80 11.76 -6.06 -28.98
CA VAL A 80 11.57 -7.30 -28.21
C VAL A 80 11.08 -8.42 -29.13
N LEU A 81 10.09 -8.15 -29.99
CA LEU A 81 9.56 -9.13 -30.94
C LEU A 81 10.63 -9.60 -31.94
N ASP A 82 11.48 -8.69 -32.41
CA ASP A 82 12.57 -8.98 -33.34
C ASP A 82 13.71 -9.76 -32.65
N THR A 83 14.00 -9.49 -31.37
CA THR A 83 14.96 -10.29 -30.59
C THR A 83 14.44 -11.70 -30.29
N PHE A 84 13.14 -11.86 -30.07
CA PHE A 84 12.52 -13.18 -29.88
C PHE A 84 12.51 -13.99 -31.18
N SER A 85 12.24 -13.37 -32.33
CA SER A 85 12.26 -14.05 -33.62
C SER A 85 13.67 -14.45 -34.06
N ALA A 86 14.70 -13.68 -33.67
CA ALA A 86 16.10 -14.03 -33.92
C ALA A 86 16.62 -15.24 -33.10
N ILE A 87 15.89 -15.68 -32.06
CA ILE A 87 16.30 -16.76 -31.14
C ILE A 87 15.64 -18.12 -31.48
N GLN A 88 14.81 -18.21 -32.52
CA GLN A 88 13.99 -19.40 -32.75
C GLN A 88 14.77 -20.62 -33.30
N LYS A 89 15.24 -21.48 -32.38
CA LYS A 89 15.10 -22.94 -32.52
C LYS A 89 13.67 -23.34 -32.09
N PRO A 90 13.04 -24.35 -32.70
CA PRO A 90 11.65 -24.69 -32.40
C PRO A 90 11.56 -25.66 -31.22
N VAL A 91 11.00 -25.24 -30.09
CA VAL A 91 10.35 -26.12 -29.10
C VAL A 91 9.21 -25.35 -28.41
N GLU A 92 8.03 -25.99 -28.47
CA GLU A 92 6.81 -25.95 -27.65
C GLU A 92 6.47 -24.77 -26.72
N GLU A 93 5.17 -24.45 -26.73
CA GLU A 93 4.37 -23.69 -25.77
C GLU A 93 4.88 -22.29 -25.39
N PHE A 94 4.19 -21.27 -25.93
CA PHE A 94 4.22 -19.92 -25.37
C PHE A 94 3.77 -19.96 -23.90
N PRO A 95 4.62 -19.65 -22.91
CA PRO A 95 4.12 -19.40 -21.57
C PRO A 95 3.48 -18.01 -21.58
N GLU A 96 2.34 -17.93 -20.91
CA GLU A 96 1.60 -16.70 -20.61
C GLU A 96 2.53 -15.57 -20.12
N PRO A 97 2.16 -14.29 -20.30
CA PRO A 97 2.95 -13.13 -19.86
C PRO A 97 3.50 -13.40 -18.45
N PRO A 98 4.79 -13.12 -18.17
CA PRO A 98 5.40 -13.48 -16.90
C PRO A 98 4.53 -12.94 -15.80
N ASN A 99 3.84 -13.85 -15.11
CA ASN A 99 2.98 -13.51 -14.02
C ASN A 99 3.84 -12.70 -13.03
N LEU A 100 3.32 -11.61 -12.47
CA LEU A 100 4.03 -10.82 -11.49
C LEU A 100 4.60 -11.72 -10.38
N ASP A 101 3.86 -12.79 -10.08
CA ASP A 101 4.23 -13.87 -9.16
C ASP A 101 5.51 -14.61 -9.59
N CYS A 102 5.75 -14.83 -10.89
CA CYS A 102 6.97 -15.47 -11.40
C CYS A 102 8.20 -14.58 -11.20
N ILE A 103 8.06 -13.26 -11.39
CA ILE A 103 9.17 -12.31 -11.18
C ILE A 103 9.53 -12.26 -9.69
N VAL A 104 8.52 -12.20 -8.83
CA VAL A 104 8.71 -12.21 -7.37
C VAL A 104 9.32 -13.53 -6.89
N ALA A 105 8.84 -14.68 -7.38
CA ALA A 105 9.38 -16.00 -7.05
C ALA A 105 10.86 -16.15 -7.47
N LEU A 106 11.24 -15.59 -8.62
CA LEU A 106 12.61 -15.62 -9.10
C LEU A 106 13.54 -14.74 -8.24
N GLU A 107 13.06 -13.58 -7.80
CA GLU A 107 13.80 -12.72 -6.88
C GLU A 107 13.95 -13.36 -5.49
N ILE A 108 12.91 -14.00 -4.95
CA ILE A 108 12.97 -14.78 -3.70
C ILE A 108 14.03 -15.87 -3.80
N SER A 109 14.05 -16.62 -4.90
CA SER A 109 15.03 -17.69 -5.12
C SER A 109 16.46 -17.14 -5.14
N LYS A 110 16.68 -16.02 -5.81
CA LYS A 110 17.98 -15.34 -5.87
C LYS A 110 18.44 -14.78 -4.51
N GLN A 111 17.51 -14.30 -3.69
CA GLN A 111 17.82 -13.86 -2.32
C GLN A 111 18.24 -15.04 -1.43
N LEU A 112 17.57 -16.19 -1.57
CA LEU A 112 17.93 -17.43 -0.87
C LEU A 112 19.33 -17.93 -1.28
N GLU A 113 19.68 -17.88 -2.57
CA GLU A 113 21.03 -18.23 -3.05
C GLU A 113 22.12 -17.33 -2.46
N ARG A 114 21.81 -16.05 -2.21
CA ARG A 114 22.73 -15.09 -1.58
C ARG A 114 22.84 -15.26 -0.06
N GLY A 115 22.00 -16.12 0.54
CA GLY A 115 21.93 -16.31 1.99
C GLY A 115 21.06 -15.28 2.72
N ASP A 116 20.34 -14.42 2.01
CA ASP A 116 19.42 -13.44 2.62
C ASP A 116 18.03 -14.03 2.84
N VAL A 117 17.97 -15.01 3.74
CA VAL A 117 16.76 -15.80 4.01
C VAL A 117 15.64 -14.93 4.60
N ASN A 118 15.97 -13.98 5.47
CA ASN A 118 14.95 -13.13 6.10
C ASN A 118 14.22 -12.26 5.08
N SER A 119 14.96 -11.58 4.19
CA SER A 119 14.35 -10.72 3.18
C SER A 119 13.46 -11.53 2.22
N ALA A 120 13.91 -12.73 1.84
CA ALA A 120 13.15 -13.62 0.97
C ALA A 120 11.81 -14.03 1.60
N PHE A 121 11.82 -14.42 2.88
CA PHE A 121 10.59 -14.77 3.60
C PHE A 121 9.71 -13.54 3.88
N GLU A 122 10.28 -12.38 4.23
CA GLU A 122 9.50 -11.14 4.43
C GLU A 122 8.79 -10.72 3.13
N GLN A 123 9.46 -10.86 1.98
CA GLN A 123 8.87 -10.58 0.68
C GLN A 123 7.76 -11.58 0.32
N ALA A 124 7.97 -12.88 0.57
CA ALA A 124 6.97 -13.91 0.33
C ALA A 124 5.72 -13.75 1.23
N LEU A 125 5.91 -13.52 2.52
CA LEU A 125 4.84 -13.32 3.49
C LEU A 125 4.10 -11.99 3.25
N GLY A 126 4.82 -10.95 2.84
CA GLY A 126 4.24 -9.65 2.49
C GLY A 126 3.36 -9.67 1.24
N ALA A 127 3.60 -10.61 0.32
CA ALA A 127 2.75 -10.82 -0.84
C ALA A 127 1.40 -11.50 -0.51
N ALA A 128 1.25 -12.02 0.72
CA ALA A 128 0.05 -12.73 1.19
C ALA A 128 -0.41 -13.91 0.30
N ASP A 129 0.48 -14.44 -0.53
CA ASP A 129 0.25 -15.61 -1.39
C ASP A 129 0.97 -16.83 -0.81
N LEU A 130 0.19 -17.87 -0.48
CA LEU A 130 0.73 -19.13 0.03
C LEU A 130 1.64 -19.83 -0.98
N SER A 131 1.41 -19.65 -2.29
CA SER A 131 2.22 -20.26 -3.35
C SER A 131 3.66 -19.74 -3.32
N LEU A 132 3.83 -18.43 -3.13
CA LEU A 132 5.15 -17.80 -2.97
C LEU A 132 5.84 -18.21 -1.67
N VAL A 133 5.09 -18.34 -0.58
CA VAL A 133 5.63 -18.84 0.71
C VAL A 133 6.10 -20.28 0.57
N MET A 134 5.34 -21.13 -0.11
CA MET A 134 5.74 -22.51 -0.39
C MET A 134 6.98 -22.55 -1.28
N ALA A 135 7.07 -21.71 -2.32
CA ALA A 135 8.27 -21.59 -3.16
C ALA A 135 9.50 -21.20 -2.33
N ALA A 136 9.36 -20.23 -1.41
CA ALA A 136 10.42 -19.84 -0.48
C ALA A 136 10.84 -21.01 0.44
N CYS A 137 9.88 -21.77 0.99
CA CYS A 137 10.15 -22.96 1.79
C CYS A 137 10.87 -24.06 0.99
N HIS A 138 10.47 -24.30 -0.26
CA HIS A 138 11.14 -25.28 -1.13
C HIS A 138 12.57 -24.85 -1.45
N GLY A 139 12.79 -23.58 -1.82
CA GLY A 139 14.12 -23.03 -2.08
C GLY A 139 15.02 -23.09 -0.84
N ALA A 140 14.53 -22.65 0.32
CA ALA A 140 15.28 -22.70 1.57
C ALA A 140 15.63 -24.13 2.01
N THR A 141 14.80 -25.12 1.66
CA THR A 141 15.11 -26.53 1.91
C THR A 141 16.23 -27.03 1.00
N ALA A 142 16.27 -26.58 -0.26
CA ALA A 142 17.26 -26.99 -1.25
C ALA A 142 18.65 -26.37 -1.00
N HIS A 143 18.71 -25.11 -0.57
CA HIS A 143 19.98 -24.38 -0.39
C HIS A 143 20.64 -24.56 1.00
N GLY A 144 20.01 -25.33 1.89
CA GLY A 144 20.45 -25.51 3.28
C GLY A 144 19.47 -24.84 4.23
N SER A 145 18.89 -25.63 5.13
CA SER A 145 17.64 -25.28 5.83
C SER A 145 17.68 -23.90 6.49
N ALA A 146 16.57 -23.15 6.39
CA ALA A 146 16.40 -21.85 7.06
C ALA A 146 16.66 -21.89 8.59
N PHE A 147 16.64 -23.10 9.17
CA PHE A 147 16.66 -23.36 10.61
C PHE A 147 17.99 -23.95 11.13
N ALA A 148 18.96 -24.32 10.28
CA ALA A 148 20.22 -24.95 10.71
C ALA A 148 21.47 -24.12 10.32
N PRO A 149 22.53 -24.06 11.16
CA PRO A 149 22.68 -24.58 12.53
C PRO A 149 22.16 -23.64 13.63
N ARG A 150 21.76 -22.41 13.27
CA ARG A 150 21.00 -21.48 14.12
C ARG A 150 19.82 -20.98 13.30
N CYS A 151 18.65 -20.81 13.91
CA CYS A 151 17.52 -20.23 13.23
C CYS A 151 17.89 -18.82 12.75
N HIS A 152 17.94 -18.61 11.43
CA HIS A 152 18.26 -17.31 10.87
C HIS A 152 17.02 -16.41 10.78
N LEU A 153 15.82 -16.97 10.94
CA LEU A 153 14.55 -16.26 10.81
C LEU A 153 14.24 -15.37 12.02
N ARG A 154 13.83 -14.13 11.76
CA ARG A 154 13.36 -13.20 12.79
C ARG A 154 12.02 -13.67 13.38
N GLN A 155 11.75 -13.29 14.64
CA GLN A 155 10.58 -13.76 15.37
C GLN A 155 9.23 -13.39 14.73
N HIS A 156 9.11 -12.19 14.16
CA HIS A 156 7.89 -11.79 13.43
C HIS A 156 7.68 -12.61 12.16
N VAL A 157 8.77 -12.97 11.46
CA VAL A 157 8.74 -13.84 10.28
C VAL A 157 8.27 -15.24 10.67
N LEU A 158 8.77 -15.78 11.79
CA LEU A 158 8.31 -17.07 12.32
C LEU A 158 6.82 -17.08 12.64
N LEU A 159 6.31 -16.05 13.32
CA LEU A 159 4.88 -15.94 13.65
C LEU A 159 4.01 -15.87 12.38
N ALA A 160 4.38 -15.03 11.42
CA ALA A 160 3.65 -14.89 10.16
C ALA A 160 3.69 -16.19 9.34
N LEU A 161 4.84 -16.86 9.29
CA LEU A 161 4.99 -18.16 8.64
C LEU A 161 4.09 -19.22 9.28
N LEU A 162 4.08 -19.30 10.62
CA LEU A 162 3.22 -20.21 11.38
C LEU A 162 1.74 -19.98 11.04
N GLN A 163 1.31 -18.72 11.06
CA GLN A 163 -0.05 -18.35 10.73
C GLN A 163 -0.39 -18.78 9.30
N GLN A 164 0.40 -18.35 8.30
CA GLN A 164 0.08 -18.55 6.90
C GLN A 164 0.12 -20.04 6.51
N LEU A 165 1.09 -20.81 6.98
CA LEU A 165 1.15 -22.25 6.73
C LEU A 165 -0.02 -23.02 7.38
N SER A 166 -0.57 -22.53 8.49
CA SER A 166 -1.69 -23.19 9.16
C SER A 166 -3.05 -23.02 8.46
N THR A 167 -3.17 -22.04 7.55
CA THR A 167 -4.46 -21.71 6.90
C THR A 167 -4.95 -22.77 5.92
N ASP A 168 -4.05 -23.40 5.18
CA ASP A 168 -4.33 -24.53 4.28
C ASP A 168 -3.36 -25.68 4.54
N MET A 169 -3.87 -26.79 5.08
CA MET A 169 -3.10 -28.01 5.33
C MET A 169 -3.43 -29.16 4.36
N LEU A 170 -4.25 -28.93 3.33
CA LEU A 170 -4.63 -29.95 2.36
C LEU A 170 -3.50 -30.28 1.37
N HIS A 171 -2.69 -29.28 1.01
CA HIS A 171 -1.57 -29.42 0.09
C HIS A 171 -0.22 -29.32 0.82
N ASP A 172 0.76 -30.12 0.39
CA ASP A 172 2.14 -30.15 0.91
C ASP A 172 2.24 -30.29 2.44
N THR A 173 1.29 -31.03 3.03
CA THR A 173 1.13 -31.14 4.48
C THR A 173 2.41 -31.57 5.20
N GLN A 174 3.23 -32.43 4.58
CA GLN A 174 4.47 -32.91 5.19
C GLN A 174 5.52 -31.80 5.35
N LEU A 175 5.67 -30.94 4.33
CA LEU A 175 6.61 -29.82 4.37
C LEU A 175 6.10 -28.75 5.35
N LYS A 176 4.82 -28.42 5.28
CA LYS A 176 4.18 -27.47 6.22
C LYS A 176 4.34 -27.93 7.67
N CYS A 177 4.08 -29.21 7.97
CA CYS A 177 4.29 -29.74 9.32
C CYS A 177 5.75 -29.64 9.78
N ARG A 178 6.74 -29.86 8.90
CA ARG A 178 8.16 -29.69 9.28
C ARG A 178 8.46 -28.24 9.63
N TYR A 179 8.06 -27.30 8.77
CA TYR A 179 8.26 -25.87 9.02
C TYR A 179 7.50 -25.37 10.25
N LEU A 180 6.29 -25.88 10.51
CA LEU A 180 5.52 -25.58 11.72
C LEU A 180 6.21 -26.11 12.98
N GLU A 181 6.71 -27.34 12.97
CA GLU A 181 7.48 -27.90 14.08
C GLU A 181 8.72 -27.06 14.37
N ASP A 182 9.52 -26.77 13.35
CA ASP A 182 10.75 -25.98 13.48
C ASP A 182 10.46 -24.54 13.92
N ALA A 183 9.41 -23.91 13.39
CA ALA A 183 9.03 -22.55 13.77
C ALA A 183 8.56 -22.49 15.23
N ILE A 184 7.76 -23.45 15.70
CA ILE A 184 7.29 -23.50 17.09
C ILE A 184 8.45 -23.68 18.06
N ILE A 185 9.41 -24.56 17.75
CA ILE A 185 10.57 -24.82 18.63
C ILE A 185 11.48 -23.58 18.74
N ASN A 186 11.57 -22.77 17.69
CA ASN A 186 12.43 -21.59 17.63
C ASN A 186 11.73 -20.29 18.05
N LEU A 187 10.46 -20.34 18.45
CA LEU A 187 9.74 -19.18 18.99
C LEU A 187 10.23 -18.86 20.41
N ASP A 188 10.56 -17.59 20.64
CA ASP A 188 10.98 -17.10 21.95
C ASP A 188 9.83 -16.29 22.61
N PRO A 189 9.17 -16.82 23.65
CA PRO A 189 8.11 -16.12 24.36
C PRO A 189 8.62 -14.97 25.24
N ALA A 190 9.92 -14.91 25.55
CA ALA A 190 10.52 -13.83 26.32
C ALA A 190 10.74 -12.56 25.49
N ASN A 191 10.72 -12.67 24.15
CA ASN A 191 10.96 -11.55 23.26
C ASN A 191 9.76 -10.56 23.26
N PRO A 192 9.99 -9.26 23.51
CA PRO A 192 8.91 -8.26 23.59
C PRO A 192 8.12 -8.10 22.29
N ALA A 193 8.74 -8.32 21.13
CA ALA A 193 8.05 -8.23 19.83
C ALA A 193 7.09 -9.41 19.62
N THR A 194 7.46 -10.60 20.09
CA THR A 194 6.67 -11.83 19.97
C THR A 194 5.53 -11.84 20.98
N ARG A 195 5.80 -11.43 22.24
CA ARG A 195 4.89 -11.56 23.38
C ARG A 195 3.48 -10.96 23.16
N ALA A 196 3.37 -9.86 22.43
CA ALA A 196 2.08 -9.22 22.16
C ALA A 196 1.21 -10.01 21.17
N HIS A 197 1.83 -10.63 20.17
CA HIS A 197 1.13 -11.30 19.07
C HIS A 197 1.05 -12.82 19.23
N LEU A 198 1.94 -13.40 20.05
CA LEU A 198 2.03 -14.83 20.31
C LEU A 198 0.68 -15.48 20.67
N PRO A 199 -0.08 -15.00 21.68
CA PRO A 199 -1.33 -15.68 22.05
C PRO A 199 -2.39 -15.66 20.96
N LEU A 200 -2.43 -14.60 20.15
CA LEU A 200 -3.36 -14.46 19.04
C LEU A 200 -2.98 -15.40 17.88
N VAL A 201 -1.73 -15.34 17.45
CA VAL A 201 -1.24 -16.13 16.31
C VAL A 201 -1.24 -17.62 16.63
N VAL A 202 -0.69 -18.02 17.77
CA VAL A 202 -0.62 -19.43 18.20
C VAL A 202 -2.03 -19.97 18.46
N GLY A 203 -2.93 -19.15 19.02
CA GLY A 203 -4.34 -19.51 19.21
C GLY A 203 -5.06 -19.80 17.89
N GLU A 204 -4.84 -18.98 16.85
CA GLU A 204 -5.40 -19.22 15.52
C GLU A 204 -4.78 -20.44 14.84
N VAL A 205 -3.47 -20.65 14.93
CA VAL A 205 -2.82 -21.87 14.40
C VAL A 205 -3.45 -23.13 15.02
N ARG A 206 -3.60 -23.14 16.35
CA ARG A 206 -4.23 -24.26 17.07
C ARG A 206 -5.64 -24.54 16.54
N LYS A 207 -6.44 -23.49 16.33
CA LYS A 207 -7.81 -23.60 15.81
C LYS A 207 -7.85 -24.18 14.41
N HIS A 208 -6.96 -23.73 13.50
CA HIS A 208 -6.89 -24.27 12.14
C HIS A 208 -6.47 -25.75 12.13
N LEU A 209 -5.44 -26.10 12.90
CA LEU A 209 -4.97 -27.50 13.01
C LEU A 209 -6.04 -28.40 13.66
N SER A 210 -6.72 -27.94 14.70
CA SER A 210 -7.79 -28.71 15.36
C SER A 210 -8.98 -28.94 14.42
N LYS A 211 -9.37 -27.90 13.65
CA LYS A 211 -10.41 -28.01 12.62
C LYS A 211 -10.02 -29.03 11.54
N PHE A 212 -8.75 -29.02 11.11
CA PHE A 212 -8.26 -29.99 10.13
C PHE A 212 -8.28 -31.42 10.67
N LEU A 213 -7.83 -31.65 11.91
CA LEU A 213 -7.87 -32.97 12.54
C LEU A 213 -9.30 -33.51 12.69
N ALA A 214 -10.26 -32.64 13.02
CA ALA A 214 -11.66 -33.02 13.11
C ALA A 214 -12.26 -33.41 11.75
N ALA A 215 -11.82 -32.74 10.67
CA ALA A 215 -12.28 -33.01 9.31
C ALA A 215 -11.61 -34.25 8.69
N TYR A 216 -10.34 -34.52 9.01
CA TYR A 216 -9.53 -35.58 8.40
C TYR A 216 -8.83 -36.47 9.45
N PRO A 217 -9.59 -37.27 10.23
CA PRO A 217 -9.04 -38.02 11.36
C PRO A 217 -8.05 -39.13 10.97
N SER A 218 -8.14 -39.66 9.75
CA SER A 218 -7.26 -40.72 9.23
C SER A 218 -6.02 -40.21 8.49
N HIS A 219 -5.76 -38.89 8.49
CA HIS A 219 -4.65 -38.31 7.74
C HIS A 219 -3.28 -38.71 8.32
N ALA A 220 -2.29 -39.00 7.47
CA ALA A 220 -0.95 -39.45 7.91
C ALA A 220 -0.20 -38.43 8.79
N ALA A 221 -0.53 -37.14 8.65
CA ALA A 221 0.05 -36.06 9.44
C ALA A 221 -0.65 -35.81 10.80
N CYS A 222 -1.73 -36.52 11.13
CA CYS A 222 -2.52 -36.28 12.34
C CYS A 222 -1.68 -36.29 13.61
N ARG A 223 -0.83 -37.31 13.76
CA ARG A 223 0.04 -37.44 14.94
C ARG A 223 1.00 -36.26 15.09
N ARG A 224 1.58 -35.79 13.98
CA ARG A 224 2.48 -34.64 13.97
C ARG A 224 1.74 -33.36 14.34
N MET A 225 0.57 -33.12 13.74
CA MET A 225 -0.28 -31.97 14.06
C MET A 225 -0.72 -31.96 15.54
N SER A 226 -1.05 -33.12 16.12
CA SER A 226 -1.34 -33.21 17.56
C SER A 226 -0.15 -32.83 18.43
N LEU A 227 1.08 -33.22 18.06
CA LEU A 227 2.30 -32.79 18.77
C LEU A 227 2.51 -31.27 18.65
N ILE A 228 2.32 -30.72 17.46
CA ILE A 228 2.40 -29.27 17.19
C ILE A 228 1.38 -28.51 18.05
N ILE A 229 0.14 -28.99 18.15
CA ILE A 229 -0.90 -28.40 19.01
C ILE A 229 -0.48 -28.44 20.49
N MET A 230 0.05 -29.56 20.97
CA MET A 230 0.51 -29.65 22.37
C MET A 230 1.66 -28.70 22.67
N ALA A 231 2.60 -28.54 21.74
CA ALA A 231 3.69 -27.56 21.86
C ALA A 231 3.15 -26.12 21.84
N ALA A 232 2.21 -25.81 20.95
CA ALA A 232 1.51 -24.53 20.91
C ALA A 232 0.78 -24.24 22.24
N ASP A 233 0.09 -25.22 22.82
CA ASP A 233 -0.57 -25.09 24.11
C ASP A 233 0.41 -24.89 25.27
N ASN A 234 1.65 -25.38 25.17
CA ASN A 234 2.69 -25.11 26.16
C ASN A 234 3.18 -23.66 26.10
N LEU A 235 3.28 -23.08 24.90
CA LEU A 235 3.66 -21.67 24.71
C LEU A 235 2.59 -20.68 25.18
N LEU A 236 1.34 -21.13 25.32
CA LEU A 236 0.22 -20.32 25.78
C LEU A 236 0.00 -20.37 27.30
N LYS A 237 0.75 -21.18 28.03
CA LYS A 237 0.66 -21.34 29.49
C LYS A 237 1.64 -20.41 30.21
#